data_AF-A0A7X9HF96-F1
#
_entry.id   AF-A0A7X9HF96-F1
#
_cell.length_a   1.000
_cell.length_b   1.000
_cell.length_c   1.000
_cell.angle_alpha   90.00
_cell.angle_beta   90.00
_cell.angle_gamma   90.00
#
_symmetry.space_group_name_H-M   'P 1'
#
loop_
_entity.id
_entity.type
_entity.pdbx_description
1 polymer ?
#
loop_
_entity_poly.entity_id
_entity_poly.type
_entity_poly.pdbx_seq_one_letter_code
_entity_poly.pdbx_strand_id
1 'polypeptide(L)'
;MNLQRKNFNVSNDVNIIDIEPPQLKLVLHTMEQRDVEIKPQLVGALPSGYEITSIDVSPSKIPILYTTDLENPDDIYLTTAPIYINGIQQSVKLTTKIVAPKGVYPLDASNWPDVTVIIYIHKK
;
A
#
# COMPACT_ATOMS: atom_id res chain seq x y z
N MET A 1 -25.05 4.60 13.03
CA MET A 1 -26.16 5.20 12.26
C MET A 1 -27.30 4.19 12.22
N ASN A 2 -28.47 4.55 12.74
CA ASN A 2 -29.66 3.69 12.67
C ASN A 2 -30.31 3.84 11.28
N LEU A 3 -30.62 2.72 10.63
CA LEU A 3 -31.30 2.71 9.35
C LEU A 3 -32.82 2.72 9.56
N GLN A 4 -33.50 3.60 8.83
CA GLN A 4 -34.95 3.78 8.87
C GLN A 4 -35.47 3.89 7.44
N ARG A 5 -36.77 3.68 7.23
CA ARG A 5 -37.40 3.79 5.89
C ARG A 5 -36.99 5.06 5.13
N LYS A 6 -36.92 6.21 5.81
CA LYS A 6 -36.53 7.51 5.23
C LYS A 6 -35.11 7.55 4.65
N ASN A 7 -34.25 6.59 5.00
CA ASN A 7 -32.90 6.47 4.48
C ASN A 7 -32.84 5.79 3.11
N PHE A 8 -33.95 5.27 2.59
CA PHE A 8 -34.03 4.54 1.33
C PHE A 8 -34.94 5.25 0.33
N ASN A 9 -34.48 5.37 -0.90
CA ASN A 9 -35.29 5.87 -2.01
C ASN A 9 -36.00 4.69 -2.67
N VAL A 10 -37.28 4.48 -2.33
CA VAL A 10 -38.12 3.41 -2.87
C VAL A 10 -39.36 3.99 -3.55
N SER A 11 -39.87 3.29 -4.57
CA SER A 11 -41.13 3.69 -5.23
C SER A 11 -42.29 3.71 -4.23
N ASN A 12 -43.31 4.52 -4.51
CA ASN A 12 -44.48 4.69 -3.65
C ASN A 12 -45.25 3.38 -3.40
N ASP A 13 -45.13 2.40 -4.31
CA ASP A 13 -45.82 1.11 -4.24
C ASP A 13 -45.01 0.04 -3.47
N VAL A 14 -43.86 0.40 -2.90
CA VAL A 14 -42.97 -0.52 -2.18
C VAL A 14 -43.00 -0.23 -0.67
N ASN A 15 -43.17 -1.28 0.12
CA ASN A 15 -43.10 -1.23 1.57
C ASN A 15 -41.89 -2.01 2.08
N ILE A 16 -41.04 -1.32 2.86
CA ILE A 16 -39.92 -1.94 3.55
C ILE A 16 -40.47 -2.65 4.79
N ILE A 17 -40.34 -3.98 4.83
CA ILE A 17 -40.84 -4.83 5.92
C ILE A 17 -39.75 -5.07 6.97
N ASP A 18 -38.49 -5.13 6.53
CA ASP A 18 -37.34 -5.31 7.41
C ASP A 18 -36.09 -4.65 6.82
N ILE A 19 -35.12 -4.32 7.67
CA ILE A 19 -33.82 -3.76 7.29
C ILE A 19 -32.73 -4.51 8.05
N GLU A 20 -31.95 -5.30 7.32
CA GLU A 20 -30.81 -6.03 7.86
C GLU A 20 -29.50 -5.57 7.20
N PRO A 21 -28.53 -5.03 7.96
CA PRO A 21 -28.57 -4.77 9.39
C PRO A 21 -29.38 -3.50 9.75
N PRO A 22 -30.03 -3.42 10.92
CA PRO A 22 -30.82 -2.24 11.32
C PRO A 22 -29.95 -1.03 11.69
N GLN A 23 -28.64 -1.24 11.85
CA GLN A 23 -27.68 -0.22 12.21
C GLN A 23 -26.37 -0.42 11.45
N LEU A 24 -25.81 0.70 10.97
CA LEU A 24 -24.49 0.78 10.38
C LEU A 24 -23.53 1.44 11.38
N LYS A 25 -22.49 0.74 11.80
CA LYS A 25 -21.40 1.35 12.57
C LYS A 25 -20.41 1.98 11.60
N LEU A 26 -20.29 3.31 11.65
CA LEU A 26 -19.31 4.06 10.86
C LEU A 26 -18.21 4.57 11.80
N VAL A 27 -16.95 4.37 11.41
CA VAL A 27 -15.80 4.93 12.10
C VAL A 27 -15.16 5.93 11.14
N LEU A 28 -15.04 7.18 11.59
CA LEU A 28 -14.43 8.26 10.83
C LEU A 28 -13.04 8.53 11.41
N HIS A 29 -12.03 8.44 10.57
CA HIS A 29 -10.66 8.80 10.92
C HIS A 29 -10.30 10.12 10.25
N THR A 30 -9.56 10.98 10.94
CA THR A 30 -8.90 12.12 10.31
C THR A 30 -7.75 11.57 9.48
N MET A 31 -7.64 12.06 8.24
CA MET A 31 -6.57 11.67 7.32
C MET A 31 -5.71 12.88 6.97
N GLU A 32 -4.41 12.65 6.87
CA GLU A 32 -3.42 13.62 6.41
C GLU A 32 -2.67 13.08 5.19
N GLN A 33 -2.02 13.98 4.46
CA GLN A 33 -1.24 13.66 3.26
C GLN A 33 0.24 13.95 3.48
N ARG A 34 1.11 13.08 2.97
CA ARG A 34 2.55 13.35 2.83
C ARG A 34 3.19 12.49 1.74
N ASP A 35 4.36 12.90 1.28
CA ASP A 35 5.23 12.05 0.45
C ASP A 35 6.07 11.13 1.34
N VAL A 36 6.09 9.83 1.02
CA VAL A 36 6.88 8.83 1.73
C VAL A 36 7.76 8.02 0.79
N GLU A 37 8.86 7.51 1.34
CA GLU A 37 9.82 6.68 0.62
C GLU A 37 9.32 5.25 0.43
N ILE A 38 9.73 4.64 -0.68
CA ILE A 38 9.54 3.22 -0.96
C ILE A 38 10.85 2.48 -0.70
N LYS A 39 10.83 1.54 0.24
CA LYS A 39 11.96 0.68 0.61
C LYS A 39 11.79 -0.72 0.01
N PRO A 40 12.67 -1.15 -0.92
CA PRO A 40 12.61 -2.51 -1.46
C PRO A 40 12.83 -3.56 -0.38
N GLN A 41 11.98 -4.59 -0.34
CA GLN A 41 12.14 -5.70 0.59
C GLN A 41 12.95 -6.83 -0.06
N LEU A 42 14.27 -6.78 0.07
CA LEU A 42 15.14 -7.86 -0.40
C LEU A 42 15.10 -9.05 0.57
N VAL A 43 14.97 -10.27 0.04
CA VAL A 43 14.92 -11.50 0.83
C VAL A 43 15.98 -12.49 0.35
N GLY A 44 16.72 -13.06 1.31
CA GLY A 44 17.82 -13.97 1.06
C GLY A 44 19.16 -13.25 0.91
N ALA A 45 20.12 -13.91 0.27
CA ALA A 45 21.46 -13.39 0.03
C ALA A 45 21.88 -13.68 -1.41
N LEU A 46 22.68 -12.82 -2.01
CA LEU A 46 23.25 -13.09 -3.34
C LEU A 46 24.12 -14.36 -3.33
N PRO A 47 24.27 -15.05 -4.48
CA PRO A 47 25.25 -16.11 -4.64
C PRO A 47 26.66 -15.67 -4.22
N SER A 48 27.46 -16.61 -3.71
CA SER A 48 28.85 -16.34 -3.32
C SER A 48 29.64 -15.71 -4.48
N GLY A 49 30.45 -14.69 -4.15
CA GLY A 49 31.24 -13.95 -5.14
C GLY A 49 30.51 -12.78 -5.79
N TYR A 50 29.28 -12.46 -5.37
CA TYR A 50 28.55 -11.27 -5.81
C TYR A 50 28.26 -10.30 -4.67
N GLU A 51 28.14 -9.02 -5.00
CA GLU A 51 27.66 -7.98 -4.08
C GLU A 51 26.78 -6.94 -4.78
N ILE A 52 25.87 -6.34 -4.02
CA ILE A 52 24.98 -5.26 -4.48
C ILE A 52 25.79 -3.98 -4.48
N THR A 53 25.90 -3.32 -5.63
CA THR A 53 26.49 -1.97 -5.72
C THR A 53 25.46 -0.88 -5.39
N SER A 54 24.27 -1.00 -5.95
CA SER A 54 23.21 0.01 -5.79
C SER A 54 21.83 -0.58 -6.07
N ILE A 55 20.81 0.11 -5.55
CA ILE A 55 19.41 -0.23 -5.78
C ILE A 55 18.69 1.06 -6.15
N ASP A 56 18.10 1.08 -7.34
CA ASP A 56 17.27 2.20 -7.79
C ASP A 56 15.80 1.81 -7.74
N VAL A 57 14.98 2.73 -7.24
CA VAL A 57 13.53 2.53 -7.05
C VAL A 57 12.80 3.65 -7.77
N SER A 58 11.86 3.28 -8.64
CA SER A 58 11.08 4.22 -9.45
C SER A 58 9.59 3.85 -9.44
N PRO A 59 8.71 4.71 -8.89
CA PRO A 59 9.02 5.96 -8.18
C PRO A 59 9.72 5.69 -6.83
N SER A 60 10.59 6.60 -6.38
CA SER A 60 11.26 6.48 -5.08
C SER A 60 10.42 7.03 -3.92
N LYS A 61 9.50 7.95 -4.22
CA LYS A 61 8.53 8.53 -3.29
C LYS A 61 7.15 8.60 -3.92
N ILE A 62 6.11 8.45 -3.10
CA ILE A 62 4.71 8.55 -3.52
C ILE A 62 3.93 9.34 -2.46
N PRO A 63 2.98 10.21 -2.89
CA PRO A 63 2.03 10.82 -1.99
C PRO A 63 1.04 9.80 -1.43
N ILE A 64 0.90 9.77 -0.11
CA ILE A 64 -0.02 8.89 0.60
C ILE A 64 -1.05 9.68 1.39
N LEU A 65 -2.15 9.02 1.71
CA LEU A 65 -3.06 9.38 2.79
C LEU A 65 -2.83 8.44 3.96
N TYR A 66 -2.78 8.97 5.18
CA TYR A 66 -2.66 8.17 6.38
C TYR A 66 -3.60 8.65 7.48
N THR A 67 -4.01 7.74 8.37
CA THR A 67 -4.84 8.10 9.52
C THR A 67 -3.98 8.71 10.64
N THR A 68 -4.44 9.79 11.26
CA THR A 68 -3.65 10.52 12.28
C THR A 68 -3.51 9.78 13.62
N ASP A 69 -4.19 8.64 13.77
CA ASP A 69 -4.14 7.76 14.94
C ASP A 69 -3.09 6.63 14.81
N LEU A 70 -2.24 6.68 13.78
CA LEU A 70 -1.07 5.79 13.68
C LEU A 70 -0.14 5.95 14.89
N GLU A 71 0.41 4.84 15.38
CA GLU A 71 1.31 4.85 16.55
C GLU A 71 2.58 5.68 16.31
N ASN A 72 3.10 5.69 15.07
CA ASN A 72 4.34 6.39 14.70
C ASN A 72 4.17 7.10 13.34
N PRO A 73 3.48 8.26 13.29
CA PRO A 73 3.19 8.95 12.03
C PRO A 73 4.43 9.54 11.33
N ASP A 74 5.53 9.70 12.07
CA ASP A 74 6.80 10.20 11.54
C ASP A 74 7.63 9.13 10.81
N ASP A 75 7.43 7.85 11.12
CA ASP A 75 8.17 6.71 10.56
C ASP A 75 7.32 5.90 9.57
N ILE A 76 6.58 6.59 8.72
CA ILE A 76 5.80 5.95 7.65
C ILE A 76 6.69 5.78 6.42
N TYR A 77 6.86 4.53 5.99
CA TYR A 77 7.45 4.18 4.71
C TYR A 77 6.64 3.07 4.04
N LEU A 78 6.74 3.00 2.72
CA LEU A 78 6.17 1.93 1.92
C LEU A 78 7.22 0.86 1.68
N THR A 79 6.78 -0.39 1.55
CA THR A 79 7.67 -1.50 1.17
C THR A 79 7.23 -2.08 -0.16
N THR A 80 8.12 -2.78 -0.86
CA THR A 80 7.71 -3.62 -1.98
C THR A 80 7.32 -5.01 -1.51
N ALA A 81 6.60 -5.77 -2.34
CA ALA A 81 6.53 -7.21 -2.16
C ALA A 81 7.96 -7.82 -2.11
N PRO A 82 8.16 -8.95 -1.40
CA PRO A 82 9.47 -9.59 -1.27
C PRO A 82 10.17 -9.84 -2.61
N ILE A 83 11.43 -9.41 -2.72
CA ILE A 83 12.28 -9.63 -3.88
C ILE A 83 13.36 -10.64 -3.47
N TYR A 84 13.24 -11.88 -3.96
CA TYR A 84 14.21 -12.94 -3.67
C TYR A 84 15.47 -12.78 -4.50
N ILE A 85 16.63 -12.68 -3.84
CA ILE A 85 17.91 -12.37 -4.51
C ILE A 85 18.87 -13.56 -4.64
N ASN A 86 18.48 -14.75 -4.13
CA ASN A 86 19.32 -15.94 -4.08
C ASN A 86 19.86 -16.44 -5.44
N GLY A 87 19.20 -16.09 -6.55
CA GLY A 87 19.59 -16.53 -7.90
C GLY A 87 20.16 -15.43 -8.79
N ILE A 88 20.35 -14.21 -8.28
CA ILE A 88 20.74 -13.07 -9.10
C ILE A 88 22.26 -13.06 -9.30
N GLN A 89 22.69 -13.26 -10.55
CA GLN A 89 24.11 -13.28 -10.98
C GLN A 89 24.46 -12.17 -11.97
N GLN A 90 23.47 -11.36 -12.35
CA GLN A 90 23.61 -10.15 -13.14
C GLN A 90 22.62 -9.09 -12.62
N SER A 91 22.92 -7.82 -12.85
CA SER A 91 21.99 -6.73 -12.52
C SER A 91 20.62 -6.98 -13.15
N VAL A 92 19.56 -6.72 -12.39
CA VAL A 92 18.19 -7.04 -12.80
C VAL A 92 17.28 -5.82 -12.62
N LYS A 93 16.37 -5.65 -13.58
CA LYS A 93 15.26 -4.72 -13.49
C LYS A 93 13.98 -5.51 -13.37
N LEU A 94 13.16 -5.21 -12.37
CA LEU A 94 11.88 -5.87 -12.14
C LEU A 94 10.80 -4.87 -11.74
N THR A 95 9.56 -5.24 -11.98
CA THR A 95 8.38 -4.49 -11.56
C THR A 95 7.67 -5.26 -10.45
N THR A 96 7.37 -4.59 -9.34
CA THR A 96 6.78 -5.19 -8.15
C THR A 96 5.68 -4.30 -7.58
N LYS A 97 4.87 -4.87 -6.69
CA LYS A 97 3.76 -4.19 -6.02
C LYS A 97 4.22 -3.56 -4.71
N ILE A 98 3.52 -2.50 -4.30
CA ILE A 98 3.69 -1.89 -2.98
C ILE A 98 2.91 -2.68 -1.93
N VAL A 99 3.52 -2.83 -0.77
CA VAL A 99 2.91 -3.29 0.48
C VAL A 99 2.96 -2.12 1.46
N ALA A 100 1.78 -1.61 1.81
CA ALA A 100 1.62 -0.49 2.72
C ALA A 100 1.25 -0.97 4.13
N PRO A 101 1.68 -0.24 5.18
CA PRO A 101 1.16 -0.43 6.53
C PRO A 101 -0.36 -0.24 6.60
N LYS A 102 -0.98 -0.77 7.66
CA LYS A 102 -2.39 -0.49 7.94
C LYS A 102 -2.59 1.00 8.17
N GLY A 103 -3.72 1.54 7.72
CA GLY A 103 -4.02 2.97 7.88
C GLY A 103 -3.31 3.88 6.87
N VAL A 104 -2.56 3.32 5.92
CA VAL A 104 -1.89 4.05 4.83
C VAL A 104 -2.51 3.67 3.49
N TYR A 105 -2.83 4.68 2.68
CA TYR A 105 -3.58 4.55 1.43
C TYR A 105 -2.95 5.42 0.33
N PRO A 106 -3.11 5.04 -0.95
CA PRO A 106 -2.75 5.92 -2.07
C PRO A 106 -3.62 7.18 -2.07
N LEU A 107 -3.04 8.35 -2.38
CA LEU A 107 -3.77 9.62 -2.38
C LEU A 107 -4.86 9.69 -3.46
N ASP A 108 -4.49 9.44 -4.71
CA ASP A 108 -5.36 9.73 -5.88
C ASP A 108 -5.81 8.47 -6.64
N ALA A 109 -5.61 7.28 -6.07
CA ALA A 109 -5.83 6.03 -6.77
C ALA A 109 -6.57 5.01 -5.93
N SER A 110 -7.34 4.13 -6.58
CA SER A 110 -7.93 2.97 -5.88
C SER A 110 -6.91 1.87 -5.58
N ASN A 111 -5.75 1.90 -6.26
CA ASN A 111 -4.69 0.90 -6.12
C ASN A 111 -3.32 1.59 -6.08
N TRP A 112 -2.36 0.94 -5.41
CA TRP A 112 -0.97 1.34 -5.47
C TRP A 112 -0.40 1.22 -6.89
N PRO A 113 0.42 2.18 -7.35
CA PRO A 113 1.10 2.04 -8.62
C PRO A 113 2.18 0.96 -8.55
N ASP A 114 2.57 0.48 -9.72
CA ASP A 114 3.69 -0.45 -9.85
C ASP A 114 5.02 0.27 -9.61
N VAL A 115 5.94 -0.42 -8.94
CA VAL A 115 7.27 0.08 -8.64
C VAL A 115 8.29 -0.72 -9.42
N THR A 116 9.14 0.00 -10.15
CA THR A 116 10.31 -0.57 -10.79
C THR A 116 11.48 -0.53 -9.83
N VAL A 117 12.08 -1.69 -9.58
CA VAL A 117 13.31 -1.83 -8.80
C VAL A 117 14.41 -2.32 -9.72
N ILE A 118 15.53 -1.60 -9.75
CA ILE A 118 16.75 -2.01 -10.45
C ILE A 118 17.78 -2.33 -9.39
N ILE A 119 18.24 -3.58 -9.38
CA ILE A 119 19.28 -4.05 -8.46
C ILE A 119 20.55 -4.20 -9.28
N TYR A 120 21.54 -3.37 -8.96
CA TYR A 120 22.85 -3.45 -9.56
C TYR A 120 23.75 -4.33 -8.72
N ILE A 121 24.37 -5.31 -9.35
CA ILE A 121 25.32 -6.22 -8.71
C ILE A 121 26.60 -6.33 -9.52
N HIS A 122 27.69 -6.67 -8.86
CA HIS A 122 28.92 -7.06 -9.54
C HIS A 122 29.55 -8.27 -8.87
N LYS A 123 30.49 -8.87 -9.59
CA LYS A 123 31.33 -9.94 -9.08
C LYS A 123 32.49 -9.33 -8.27
N LYS A 124 32.76 -9.92 -7.12
CA LYS A 124 33.92 -9.63 -6.28
C LYS A 124 35.22 -10.01 -6.97
#